data_AF-A0A6V7QTH1-F1
#
_entry.id   AF-A0A6V7QTH1-F1
#
_cell.length_a   1.000
_cell.length_b   1.000
_cell.length_c   1.000
_cell.angle_alpha   90.00
_cell.angle_beta   90.00
_cell.angle_gamma   90.00
#
_symmetry.space_group_name_H-M   'P 1'
#
loop_
_entity.id
_entity.type
_entity.pdbx_description
1 polymer ?
#
loop_
_entity_poly.entity_id
_entity_poly.type
_entity_poly.pdbx_seq_one_letter_code
_entity_poly.pdbx_strand_id
1 'polypeptide(L)'
;MGYSREALLNISVRANVNLIPKHTNDTSSLEQFCRDTVVTIWHYHGGCHVGKVVDRRHRVIGLDRLRVIDGSTLASSPGTNPQATVMMMGRYMGVKIVRERQGWPAGA
;
A
#
# COMPACT_ATOMS: atom_id res chain seq x y z
N MET A 1 0.65 -25.99 27.73
CA MET A 1 -0.51 -25.14 28.05
C MET A 1 -0.63 -24.08 26.97
N GLY A 2 -1.73 -24.05 26.23
CA GLY A 2 -1.99 -23.03 25.20
C GLY A 2 -3.32 -22.33 25.50
N TYR A 3 -3.45 -21.08 25.06
CA TYR A 3 -4.72 -20.35 25.13
C TYR A 3 -5.73 -20.93 24.13
N SER A 4 -7.02 -20.92 24.49
CA SER A 4 -8.07 -21.24 23.52
C SER A 4 -8.17 -20.13 22.46
N ARG A 5 -8.77 -20.44 21.30
CA ARG A 5 -9.01 -19.47 20.23
C ARG A 5 -9.80 -18.27 20.74
N GLU A 6 -10.84 -18.52 21.52
CA GLU A 6 -11.74 -17.52 22.08
C GLU A 6 -10.98 -16.58 23.02
N ALA A 7 -10.08 -17.13 23.84
CA ALA A 7 -9.22 -16.34 24.70
C ALA A 7 -8.30 -15.41 23.89
N LEU A 8 -7.69 -15.91 22.81
CA LEU A 8 -6.82 -15.11 21.92
C LEU A 8 -7.58 -13.99 21.20
N LEU A 9 -8.79 -14.27 20.70
CA LEU A 9 -9.62 -13.27 20.04
C LEU A 9 -10.03 -12.16 21.03
N ASN A 10 -10.45 -12.52 22.24
CA ASN A 10 -10.85 -11.53 23.25
C ASN A 10 -9.67 -10.62 23.68
N ILE A 11 -8.46 -11.18 23.83
CA ILE A 11 -7.25 -10.40 24.08
C ILE A 11 -6.99 -9.41 22.94
N SER A 12 -7.14 -9.86 21.69
CA SER A 12 -6.92 -9.04 20.50
C SER A 12 -7.92 -7.88 20.39
N VAL A 13 -9.20 -8.12 20.69
CA VAL A 13 -10.26 -7.09 20.73
C VAL A 13 -9.94 -5.99 21.75
N ARG A 14 -9.46 -6.38 22.93
CA ARG A 14 -9.09 -5.45 24.01
C ARG A 14 -7.86 -4.62 23.67
N ALA A 15 -6.85 -5.24 23.06
CA ALA A 15 -5.62 -4.56 22.64
C ALA A 15 -5.83 -3.64 21.41
N ASN A 16 -6.95 -3.80 20.70
CA ASN A 16 -7.22 -3.05 19.49
C ASN A 16 -7.49 -1.57 19.76
N VAL A 17 -6.92 -0.69 18.91
CA VAL A 17 -6.95 0.77 19.07
C VAL A 17 -7.79 1.51 18.02
N ASN A 18 -8.56 0.80 17.18
CA ASN A 18 -9.44 1.46 16.23
C ASN A 18 -10.62 2.17 16.94
N LEU A 19 -11.29 3.07 16.22
CA LEU A 19 -12.46 3.81 16.69
C LEU A 19 -13.78 3.16 16.24
N ILE A 20 -13.74 1.92 15.75
CA ILE A 20 -14.93 1.20 15.30
C ILE A 20 -15.67 0.71 16.56
N PRO A 21 -16.99 0.93 16.70
CA PRO A 21 -17.76 0.35 17.78
C PRO A 21 -17.61 -1.17 17.79
N LYS A 22 -17.14 -1.73 18.91
CA LYS A 22 -16.81 -3.15 19.03
C LYS A 22 -18.01 -3.91 19.59
N HIS A 23 -18.40 -4.99 18.92
CA HIS A 23 -19.43 -5.91 19.38
C HIS A 23 -18.78 -6.97 20.27
N THR A 24 -18.41 -6.58 21.49
CA THR A 24 -17.66 -7.44 22.43
C THR A 24 -18.40 -8.71 22.85
N ASN A 25 -19.69 -8.81 22.56
CA ASN A 25 -20.56 -9.94 22.90
C ASN A 25 -20.68 -10.97 21.75
N ASP A 26 -20.15 -10.68 20.55
CA ASP A 26 -20.20 -11.59 19.40
C ASP A 26 -18.80 -11.89 18.84
N THR A 27 -18.01 -12.64 19.60
CA THR A 27 -16.71 -13.17 19.13
C THR A 27 -16.86 -14.50 18.41
N SER A 28 -18.08 -14.96 18.12
CA SER A 28 -18.34 -16.27 17.55
C SER A 28 -18.05 -16.32 16.05
N SER A 29 -18.22 -15.19 15.36
CA SER A 29 -17.90 -15.02 13.95
C SER A 29 -16.52 -14.38 13.74
N LEU A 30 -15.64 -15.07 13.03
CA LEU A 30 -14.35 -14.51 12.59
C LEU A 30 -14.54 -13.29 11.67
N GLU A 31 -15.65 -13.25 10.92
CA GLU A 31 -15.98 -12.12 10.05
C GLU A 31 -16.27 -10.86 10.87
N GLN A 32 -17.09 -10.99 11.93
CA GLN A 32 -17.40 -9.87 12.82
C GLN A 32 -16.16 -9.42 13.60
N PHE A 33 -15.35 -10.38 14.08
CA PHE A 33 -14.05 -10.08 14.69
C PHE A 33 -13.17 -9.24 13.76
N CYS A 34 -13.05 -9.61 12.47
CA CYS A 34 -12.26 -8.86 11.50
C CYS A 34 -12.82 -7.44 11.31
N ARG A 35 -14.13 -7.25 11.23
CA ARG A 35 -14.74 -5.91 11.10
C ARG A 35 -14.49 -5.04 12.33
N ASP A 36 -14.69 -5.58 13.51
CA ASP A 36 -14.55 -4.85 14.77
C ASP A 36 -13.09 -4.53 15.10
N THR A 37 -12.15 -5.34 14.63
CA THR A 37 -10.72 -5.22 14.98
C THR A 37 -9.82 -4.79 13.83
N VAL A 38 -10.35 -4.52 12.64
CA VAL A 38 -9.52 -4.06 11.51
C VAL A 38 -8.77 -2.77 11.90
N VAL A 39 -7.47 -2.77 11.68
CA VAL A 39 -6.59 -1.61 11.80
C VAL A 39 -5.73 -1.53 10.55
N THR A 40 -5.21 -0.35 10.28
CA THR A 40 -4.21 -0.20 9.24
C THR A 40 -2.84 -0.67 9.73
N ILE A 41 -2.06 -1.22 8.80
CA ILE A 41 -0.61 -1.39 8.96
C ILE A 41 0.17 -0.25 8.27
N TRP A 42 -0.52 0.85 7.95
CA TRP A 42 0.00 2.07 7.34
C TRP A 42 0.59 1.94 5.93
N HIS A 43 0.24 0.87 5.20
CA HIS A 43 0.71 0.62 3.82
C HIS A 43 -0.31 1.02 2.74
N TYR A 44 -0.89 2.21 2.87
CA TYR A 44 -1.80 2.75 1.86
C TYR A 44 -1.08 3.03 0.54
N HIS A 45 -1.78 2.84 -0.58
CA HIS A 45 -1.26 3.02 -1.93
C HIS A 45 -2.41 3.29 -2.92
N GLY A 46 -2.06 3.62 -4.16
CA GLY A 46 -3.04 3.93 -5.22
C GLY A 46 -3.46 5.41 -5.28
N GLY A 47 -4.38 5.70 -6.19
CA GLY A 47 -4.89 7.06 -6.46
C GLY A 47 -4.30 7.74 -7.71
N CYS A 48 -3.07 7.38 -8.11
CA CYS A 48 -2.38 7.91 -9.31
C CYS A 48 -1.96 6.78 -10.26
N HIS A 49 -2.87 5.83 -10.51
CA HIS A 49 -2.52 4.59 -11.20
C HIS A 49 -1.93 4.78 -12.61
N VAL A 50 -0.96 3.93 -12.94
CA VAL A 50 -0.43 3.79 -14.30
C VAL A 50 -1.55 3.37 -15.26
N GLY A 51 -1.65 4.05 -16.40
CA GLY A 51 -2.72 3.87 -17.40
C GLY A 51 -4.01 4.62 -17.09
N LYS A 52 -4.15 5.24 -15.92
CA LYS A 52 -5.30 6.09 -15.56
C LYS A 52 -4.92 7.56 -15.36
N VAL A 53 -3.87 7.83 -14.59
CA VAL A 53 -3.39 9.19 -14.27
C VAL A 53 -2.02 9.45 -14.87
N VAL A 54 -1.13 8.45 -14.82
CA VAL A 54 0.21 8.52 -15.43
C VAL A 54 0.39 7.46 -16.51
N ASP A 55 1.26 7.71 -17.48
CA ASP A 55 1.63 6.72 -18.49
C ASP A 55 2.68 5.71 -17.97
N ARG A 56 3.12 4.77 -18.82
CA ARG A 56 4.15 3.77 -18.46
C ARG A 56 5.51 4.37 -18.12
N ARG A 57 5.74 5.64 -18.44
CA ARG A 57 6.95 6.41 -18.13
C ARG A 57 6.75 7.31 -16.92
N HIS A 58 5.65 7.12 -16.19
CA HIS A 58 5.21 7.88 -15.03
C HIS A 58 4.97 9.37 -15.32
N ARG A 59 4.73 9.74 -16.58
CA ARG A 59 4.35 11.10 -16.98
C ARG A 59 2.86 11.28 -16.74
N VAL A 60 2.46 12.41 -16.18
CA VAL A 60 1.03 12.72 -16.01
C VAL A 60 0.39 12.89 -17.38
N ILE A 61 -0.71 12.18 -17.62
CA ILE A 61 -1.37 12.16 -18.93
C ILE A 61 -1.94 13.57 -19.22
N GLY A 62 -1.65 14.09 -20.42
CA GLY A 62 -2.09 15.42 -20.84
C GLY A 62 -1.30 16.60 -20.28
N LEU A 63 -0.25 16.35 -19.48
CA LEU A 63 0.62 17.40 -18.95
C LEU A 63 2.08 17.18 -19.33
N ASP A 64 2.73 18.27 -19.71
CA ASP A 64 4.16 18.28 -19.97
C ASP A 64 4.98 18.49 -18.70
N ARG A 65 6.19 17.91 -18.69
CA ARG A 65 7.21 18.12 -17.63
C ARG A 65 6.78 17.74 -16.21
N LEU A 66 5.69 16.98 -16.03
CA LEU A 66 5.21 16.50 -14.73
C LEU A 66 5.22 14.96 -14.66
N ARG A 67 5.72 14.42 -13.55
CA ARG A 67 5.75 12.98 -13.26
C ARG A 67 5.38 12.71 -11.80
N VAL A 68 4.82 11.53 -11.52
CA VAL A 68 4.53 11.05 -10.15
C VAL A 68 5.20 9.70 -9.94
N ILE A 69 6.06 9.59 -8.92
CA ILE A 69 6.85 8.39 -8.62
C ILE A 69 6.83 8.15 -7.10
N ASP A 70 5.77 7.51 -6.62
CA ASP A 70 5.58 7.13 -5.21
C ASP A 70 4.59 5.95 -5.11
N GLY A 71 4.12 5.61 -3.91
CA GLY A 71 3.15 4.54 -3.70
C GLY A 71 1.78 4.75 -4.34
N SER A 72 1.44 5.98 -4.76
CA SER A 72 0.14 6.27 -5.37
C SER A 72 -0.03 5.64 -6.76
N THR A 73 1.07 5.26 -7.42
CA THR A 73 1.03 4.65 -8.77
C THR A 73 0.78 3.13 -8.73
N LEU A 74 0.88 2.52 -7.55
CA LEU A 74 0.75 1.08 -7.35
C LEU A 74 -0.72 0.65 -7.36
N ALA A 75 -1.04 -0.44 -8.07
CA ALA A 75 -2.38 -1.04 -8.07
C ALA A 75 -2.61 -2.00 -6.90
N SER A 76 -1.53 -2.54 -6.33
CA SER A 76 -1.51 -3.43 -5.19
C SER A 76 -0.21 -3.24 -4.40
N SER A 77 -0.19 -3.67 -3.14
CA SER A 77 1.03 -3.62 -2.33
C SER A 77 2.11 -4.54 -2.92
N PRO A 78 3.33 -4.05 -3.16
CA PRO A 78 4.41 -4.80 -3.81
C PRO A 78 5.14 -5.78 -2.87
N GLY A 79 4.50 -6.16 -1.75
CA GLY A 79 5.06 -7.02 -0.70
C GLY A 79 4.48 -6.71 0.68
N THR A 80 5.00 -7.39 1.71
CA THR A 80 4.58 -7.17 3.11
C THR A 80 4.93 -5.77 3.61
N ASN A 81 6.15 -5.29 3.30
CA ASN A 81 6.58 -3.93 3.59
C ASN A 81 7.02 -3.25 2.28
N PRO A 82 6.29 -2.23 1.80
CA PRO A 82 6.54 -1.61 0.50
C PRO A 82 7.71 -0.63 0.49
N GLN A 83 8.28 -0.27 1.64
CA GLN A 83 9.26 0.81 1.76
C GLN A 83 10.46 0.62 0.82
N ALA A 84 11.08 -0.56 0.81
CA ALA A 84 12.23 -0.85 -0.03
C ALA A 84 11.90 -0.73 -1.52
N THR A 85 10.73 -1.23 -1.92
CA THR A 85 10.25 -1.13 -3.31
C THR A 85 10.02 0.32 -3.72
N VAL A 86 9.38 1.14 -2.88
CA VAL A 86 9.13 2.55 -3.18
C VAL A 86 10.45 3.34 -3.27
N MET A 87 11.41 3.09 -2.37
CA MET A 87 12.75 3.70 -2.45
C MET A 87 13.48 3.31 -3.74
N MET A 88 13.43 2.03 -4.11
CA MET A 88 14.01 1.53 -5.35
C MET A 88 13.36 2.18 -6.58
N MET A 89 12.03 2.30 -6.61
CA MET A 89 11.30 2.95 -7.69
C MET A 89 11.76 4.39 -7.92
N GLY A 90 11.93 5.17 -6.83
CA GLY A 90 12.44 6.53 -6.90
C GLY A 90 13.80 6.60 -7.61
N ARG A 91 14.76 5.77 -7.19
CA ARG A 91 16.08 5.69 -7.82
C ARG A 91 16.00 5.22 -9.27
N TYR A 92 15.25 4.15 -9.54
CA TYR A 92 15.13 3.55 -10.85
C TYR A 92 14.60 4.54 -11.89
N MET A 93 13.53 5.26 -11.54
CA MET A 93 12.95 6.27 -12.43
C MET A 93 13.85 7.50 -12.55
N GLY A 94 14.56 7.90 -11.49
CA GLY A 94 15.57 8.97 -11.56
C GLY A 94 16.67 8.66 -12.57
N VAL A 95 17.23 7.44 -12.54
CA VAL A 95 18.23 6.97 -13.51
C VAL A 95 17.67 6.95 -14.93
N LYS A 96 16.43 6.47 -15.11
CA LYS A 96 15.77 6.49 -16.43
C LYS A 96 15.59 7.90 -17.00
N ILE A 97 15.24 8.88 -16.17
CA ILE A 97 15.11 10.27 -16.58
C ILE A 97 16.46 10.83 -17.04
N VAL A 98 17.55 10.55 -16.31
CA VAL A 98 18.90 11.00 -16.70
C VAL A 98 19.35 10.36 -18.02
N ARG A 99 19.16 9.04 -18.17
CA ARG A 99 19.49 8.30 -19.39
C ARG A 99 18.73 8.83 -20.61
N GLU A 100 17.44 9.07 -20.46
CA GLU A 100 16.60 9.69 -21.50
C GLU A 100 17.18 11.05 -21.95
N ARG A 101 17.59 11.90 -21.00
CA ARG A 101 18.20 13.21 -21.32
C ARG A 101 19.55 13.09 -22.02
N GLN A 102 20.27 12.01 -21.80
CA GLN A 102 21.55 11.70 -22.46
C GLN A 102 21.36 11.00 -23.82
N GLY A 103 20.12 10.80 -24.30
CA GLY A 103 19.85 10.16 -25.58
C GLY A 103 19.96 8.63 -25.58
N TRP A 104 19.97 7.99 -24.41
CA TRP A 104 19.99 6.53 -24.34
C TRP A 104 18.66 5.94 -24.82
N PRO A 105 18.68 4.78 -25.52
CA PRO A 105 17.48 4.11 -25.95
C PRO A 105 16.61 3.66 -24.76
N ALA A 106 15.29 3.69 -24.97
CA ALA A 106 14.34 3.29 -23.94
C ALA A 106 14.50 1.80 -23.60
N GLY A 107 15.00 1.48 -22.40
CA GLY A 107 15.17 0.10 -21.93
C GLY A 107 16.61 -0.30 -21.59
N ALA A 108 17.60 0.54 -21.92
CA ALA A 108 18.99 0.40 -21.47
C ALA A 108 19.18 0.79 -20.00
#